data_AF-A0A6P0JN73-F1
#
_entry.id   AF-A0A6P0JN73-F1
#
_cell.length_a   1.000
_cell.length_b   1.000
_cell.length_c   1.000
_cell.angle_alpha   90.00
_cell.angle_beta   90.00
_cell.angle_gamma   90.00
#
_symmetry.space_group_name_H-M   'P 1'
#
loop_
_entity.id
_entity.type
_entity.pdbx_description
1 polymer ?
#
loop_
_entity_poly.entity_id
_entity_poly.type
_entity_poly.pdbx_seq_one_letter_code
_entity_poly.pdbx_strand_id
1 'polypeptide(L)'
;MTQKASKLVIVTEKLLLKKITKIIDKAGATGYTVMEAGGKGSRNVRSSGQPTVGDTYSNIKIEVLTANRDMALKISDEVAAQF
;
A
#
# COMPACT_ATOMS: atom_id res chain seq x y z
N MET A 1 25.22 -12.07 6.73
CA MET A 1 25.20 -10.80 7.48
C MET A 1 23.77 -10.31 7.57
N THR A 2 23.31 -9.89 8.74
CA THR A 2 21.98 -9.29 8.92
C THR A 2 22.08 -7.79 8.67
N GLN A 3 21.15 -7.23 7.92
CA GLN A 3 21.06 -5.80 7.66
C GLN A 3 19.74 -5.26 8.21
N LYS A 4 19.80 -4.11 8.90
CA LYS A 4 18.60 -3.41 9.36
C LYS A 4 17.87 -2.85 8.13
N ALA A 5 16.59 -3.17 7.99
CA ALA A 5 15.72 -2.69 6.92
C ALA A 5 14.48 -2.02 7.53
N SER A 6 13.80 -1.19 6.73
CA SER A 6 12.49 -0.65 7.09
C SER A 6 11.40 -1.43 6.36
N LYS A 7 10.29 -1.71 7.04
CA LYS A 7 9.10 -2.31 6.42
C LYS A 7 8.02 -1.24 6.28
N LEU A 8 7.71 -0.86 5.04
CA LEU A 8 6.55 -0.04 4.71
C LEU A 8 5.35 -0.95 4.47
N VAL A 9 4.20 -0.58 5.03
CA VAL A 9 2.93 -1.29 4.83
C VAL A 9 1.90 -0.30 4.32
N ILE A 10 1.35 -0.58 3.13
CA ILE A 10 0.29 0.23 2.52
C ILE A 10 -0.97 -0.63 2.46
N VAL A 11 -2.07 -0.16 3.04
CA VAL A 11 -3.38 -0.82 2.96
C VAL A 11 -4.32 0.10 2.21
N THR A 12 -4.87 -0.38 1.10
CA THR A 12 -5.67 0.45 0.17
C THR A 12 -6.63 -0.38 -0.66
N GLU A 13 -7.44 0.26 -1.49
CA GLU A 13 -8.37 -0.42 -2.42
C GLU A 13 -7.58 -1.20 -3.50
N LYS A 14 -8.07 -2.40 -3.85
CA LYS A 14 -7.43 -3.28 -4.84
C LYS A 14 -7.25 -2.63 -6.22
N LEU A 15 -8.13 -1.70 -6.58
CA LEU A 15 -8.08 -0.93 -7.83
C LEU A 15 -6.79 -0.10 -7.97
N LEU A 16 -6.15 0.26 -6.86
CA LEU A 16 -4.94 1.09 -6.85
C LEU A 16 -3.65 0.27 -6.98
N LEU A 17 -3.72 -1.06 -7.00
CA LEU A 17 -2.54 -1.95 -7.07
C LEU A 17 -1.54 -1.53 -8.14
N LYS A 18 -1.99 -1.44 -9.40
CA LYS A 18 -1.12 -1.11 -10.55
C LYS A 18 -0.54 0.30 -10.48
N LYS A 19 -1.20 1.24 -9.78
CA LYS A 19 -0.73 2.62 -9.64
C LYS A 19 0.33 2.71 -8.54
N ILE A 20 0.07 2.08 -7.40
CA ILE A 20 0.99 2.08 -6.25
C ILE A 20 2.26 1.28 -6.55
N THR A 21 2.15 0.12 -7.21
CA THR A 21 3.32 -0.67 -7.61
C THR A 21 4.25 0.10 -8.55
N LYS A 22 3.73 0.92 -9.47
CA LYS A 22 4.54 1.83 -10.28
C LYS A 22 5.30 2.88 -9.45
N ILE A 23 4.68 3.41 -8.39
CA ILE A 23 5.36 4.34 -7.46
C ILE A 23 6.50 3.63 -6.73
N ILE A 24 6.24 2.41 -6.25
CA ILE A 24 7.24 1.56 -5.58
C ILE A 24 8.43 1.26 -6.51
N ASP A 25 8.15 0.85 -7.75
CA ASP A 25 9.17 0.53 -8.76
C ASP A 25 10.00 1.78 -9.12
N LYS A 26 9.33 2.92 -9.35
CA LYS A 26 9.98 4.20 -9.67
C LYS A 26 10.84 4.73 -8.52
N ALA A 27 10.48 4.42 -7.27
CA ALA A 27 11.28 4.75 -6.09
C ALA A 27 12.56 3.89 -5.95
N GLY A 28 12.70 2.83 -6.75
CA GLY A 28 13.86 1.94 -6.74
C GLY A 28 13.80 0.85 -5.65
N ALA A 29 12.61 0.51 -5.17
CA ALA A 29 12.47 -0.63 -4.28
C ALA A 29 12.78 -1.94 -5.03
N THR A 30 13.38 -2.91 -4.35
CA THR A 30 13.80 -4.17 -4.97
C THR A 30 12.67 -5.18 -5.13
N GLY A 31 11.54 -4.95 -4.47
CA GLY A 31 10.37 -5.81 -4.56
C GLY A 31 9.31 -5.46 -3.51
N TYR A 32 8.17 -6.13 -3.60
CA TYR A 32 7.05 -5.98 -2.69
C TYR A 32 6.24 -7.29 -2.64
N THR A 33 5.50 -7.48 -1.55
CA THR A 33 4.56 -8.59 -1.38
C THR A 33 3.15 -8.05 -1.25
N VAL A 34 2.19 -8.65 -1.95
CA VAL A 34 0.78 -8.23 -1.92
C VAL A 34 -0.07 -9.33 -1.29
N MET A 35 -0.99 -8.94 -0.41
CA MET A 35 -1.94 -9.82 0.25
C MET A 35 -3.35 -9.26 0.08
N GLU A 36 -4.33 -10.13 -0.14
CA GLU A 36 -5.75 -9.76 -0.11
C GLU A 36 -6.13 -9.34 1.32
N ALA A 37 -6.93 -8.29 1.45
CA ALA A 37 -7.32 -7.73 2.74
C ALA A 37 -8.81 -7.33 2.78
N GLY A 38 -9.39 -7.42 3.97
CA GLY A 38 -10.66 -6.80 4.34
C GLY A 38 -10.43 -5.76 5.44
N GLY A 39 -11.36 -4.82 5.61
CA GLY A 39 -11.27 -3.86 6.70
C GLY A 39 -12.32 -2.77 6.65
N LYS A 40 -12.44 -2.04 7.76
CA LYS A 40 -13.30 -0.86 7.91
C LYS A 40 -12.42 0.36 8.21
N GLY A 41 -12.69 1.48 7.56
CA GLY A 41 -12.03 2.76 7.83
C GLY A 41 -13.02 3.81 8.35
N SER A 42 -12.56 4.72 9.21
CA SER A 42 -13.37 5.83 9.76
C SER A 42 -13.44 7.05 8.84
N ARG A 43 -12.56 7.13 7.82
CA ARG A 43 -12.49 8.29 6.91
C ARG A 43 -13.68 8.38 5.94
N ASN A 44 -14.41 7.28 5.71
CA ASN A 44 -15.59 7.23 4.83
C ASN A 44 -15.39 7.76 3.39
N VAL A 45 -14.17 7.73 2.85
CA VAL A 45 -13.81 8.25 1.49
C VAL A 45 -13.68 7.17 0.42
N ARG A 46 -14.31 6.00 0.60
CA ARG A 46 -14.15 4.88 -0.36
C ARG A 46 -14.73 5.24 -1.72
N SER A 47 -14.01 4.91 -2.80
CA SER A 47 -14.44 5.24 -4.15
C SER A 47 -15.72 4.51 -4.60
N SER A 48 -16.01 3.33 -4.04
CA SER A 48 -17.10 2.45 -4.48
C SER A 48 -18.45 2.63 -3.76
N GLY A 49 -18.64 3.67 -2.94
CA GLY A 49 -19.86 3.85 -2.12
C GLY A 49 -19.97 2.86 -0.94
N GLN A 50 -20.71 3.22 0.12
CA GLN A 50 -20.99 2.37 1.29
C GLN A 50 -22.43 1.80 1.22
N PRO A 51 -22.76 0.63 1.82
CA PRO A 51 -21.90 -0.36 2.46
C PRO A 51 -22.05 -1.76 1.81
N THR A 52 -20.95 -2.42 1.42
CA THR A 52 -20.98 -3.89 1.20
C THR A 52 -20.42 -4.58 2.43
N VAL A 53 -21.23 -4.60 3.49
CA VAL A 53 -21.14 -5.66 4.50
C VAL A 53 -21.60 -6.92 3.78
N GLY A 54 -20.67 -7.75 3.30
CA GLY A 54 -21.03 -9.01 2.68
C GLY A 54 -19.94 -9.63 1.84
N ASP A 55 -19.39 -8.90 0.87
CA ASP A 55 -18.67 -9.56 -0.21
C ASP A 55 -17.25 -9.04 -0.45
N THR A 56 -16.32 -9.97 -0.19
CA THR A 56 -15.06 -10.22 -0.89
C THR A 56 -13.99 -9.12 -0.93
N TYR A 57 -12.81 -9.49 -0.40
CA TYR A 57 -11.48 -8.87 -0.53
C TYR A 57 -11.35 -7.74 -1.57
N SER A 58 -11.75 -6.53 -1.17
CA SER A 58 -11.71 -5.34 -2.02
C SER A 58 -10.57 -4.39 -1.64
N ASN A 59 -9.83 -4.73 -0.58
CA ASN A 59 -8.60 -4.07 -0.21
C ASN A 59 -7.41 -5.00 -0.45
N ILE A 60 -6.24 -4.40 -0.56
CA ILE A 60 -4.95 -5.08 -0.60
C ILE A 60 -4.04 -4.49 0.46
N LYS A 61 -3.15 -5.33 0.98
CA LYS A 61 -2.03 -4.93 1.81
C LYS A 61 -0.75 -5.18 1.01
N ILE A 62 0.03 -4.13 0.82
CA ILE A 62 1.34 -4.18 0.16
C ILE A 62 2.40 -4.01 1.24
N GLU A 63 3.33 -4.96 1.34
CA GLU A 63 4.52 -4.86 2.19
C GLU A 63 5.75 -4.63 1.31
N VAL A 64 6.54 -3.59 1.62
CA VAL A 64 7.78 -3.24 0.92
C VAL A 64 8.91 -3.20 1.93
N LEU A 65 9.98 -3.95 1.67
CA LEU A 65 11.22 -3.86 2.44
C LEU A 65 12.15 -2.87 1.76
N THR A 66 12.56 -1.83 2.49
CA THR A 66 13.47 -0.79 1.99
C THR A 66 14.77 -0.80 2.77
N ALA A 67 15.87 -0.46 2.10
CA ALA A 67 17.21 -0.43 2.71
C ALA A 67 17.32 0.62 3.85
N ASN A 68 16.54 1.70 3.79
CA ASN A 68 16.50 2.74 4.79
C ASN A 68 15.08 3.33 4.93
N ARG A 69 14.90 4.15 5.97
CA ARG A 69 13.62 4.79 6.30
C ARG A 69 13.24 5.87 5.30
N ASP A 70 14.21 6.59 4.74
CA ASP A 70 13.96 7.71 3.83
C ASP A 70 13.27 7.25 2.54
N MET A 71 13.67 6.09 2.00
CA MET A 71 12.97 5.47 0.88
C MET A 71 11.53 5.08 1.23
N ALA A 72 11.30 4.52 2.42
CA ALA A 72 9.95 4.17 2.86
C ALA A 72 9.06 5.42 3.00
N LEU A 73 9.61 6.52 3.53
CA LEU A 73 8.90 7.79 3.63
C LEU A 73 8.60 8.37 2.24
N LYS A 74 9.59 8.39 1.33
CA LYS A 74 9.39 8.85 -0.05
C LYS A 74 8.24 8.12 -0.75
N ILE A 75 8.19 6.79 -0.65
CA ILE A 75 7.09 6.00 -1.25
C ILE A 75 5.77 6.35 -0.58
N SER A 76 5.74 6.42 0.76
CA SER A 76 4.54 6.77 1.53
C SER A 76 3.99 8.14 1.14
N ASP A 77 4.85 9.14 1.03
CA ASP A 77 4.48 10.52 0.71
C ASP A 77 3.97 10.64 -0.73
N GLU A 78 4.61 9.98 -1.69
CA GLU A 78 4.16 9.97 -3.09
C GLU A 78 2.81 9.27 -3.27
N VAL A 79 2.55 8.20 -2.50
CA VAL A 79 1.24 7.53 -2.48
C VAL A 79 0.17 8.44 -1.87
N ALA A 80 0.43 9.03 -0.70
CA ALA A 80 -0.52 9.89 0.01
C ALA A 80 -0.82 11.21 -0.72
N ALA A 81 0.13 11.73 -1.51
CA ALA A 81 -0.08 12.92 -2.32
C ALA A 81 -1.01 12.67 -3.52
N GLN A 82 -1.12 11.42 -3.99
CA GLN A 82 -1.92 11.06 -5.17
C GLN A 82 -3.29 10.45 -4.83
N PHE A 83 -3.47 9.87 -3.63
CA PHE A 83 -4.65 9.11 -3.23
C PHE A 83 -5.02 9.32 -1.76
#